data_AF-A0A2V8XNP5-F1
#
_entry.id   AF-A0A2V8XNP5-F1
#
_cell.length_a   1.000
_cell.length_b   1.000
_cell.length_c   1.000
_cell.angle_alpha   90.00
_cell.angle_beta   90.00
_cell.angle_gamma   90.00
#
_symmetry.space_group_name_H-M   'P 1'
#
loop_
_entity.id
_entity.type
_entity.pdbx_description
1 polymer ?
#
loop_
_entity_poly.entity_id
_entity_poly.type
_entity_poly.pdbx_seq_one_letter_code
_entity_poly.pdbx_strand_id
1 'polypeptide(L)'
;MAGSNMEEVTLTKARSRLTVLCAIFIMVLNGQLLRAQDGNKPKIGFSIEAMKGERWQTDLNSFLVRAKQLGAEVISADADGDDERQFQ
;
A
#
# COMPACT_ATOMS: atom_id res chain seq x y z
N MET A 1 34.10 46.71 16.17
CA MET A 1 34.08 45.24 16.36
C MET A 1 32.68 44.66 16.69
N ALA A 2 31.58 45.35 16.33
CA ALA A 2 30.22 44.85 16.59
C ALA A 2 29.54 44.21 15.37
N GLY A 3 30.05 44.47 14.15
CA GLY A 3 29.44 43.99 12.90
C GLY A 3 29.59 42.48 12.65
N SER A 4 30.77 41.90 12.92
CA SER A 4 31.01 40.47 12.60
C SER A 4 30.19 39.50 13.45
N ASN A 5 29.93 39.86 14.72
CA ASN A 5 29.13 39.04 15.63
C ASN A 5 27.64 39.01 15.24
N MET A 6 27.13 40.08 14.62
CA MET A 6 25.73 40.13 14.19
C MET A 6 25.51 39.25 12.95
N GLU A 7 26.44 39.29 11.99
CA GLU A 7 26.37 38.49 10.76
C GLU A 7 26.48 36.99 11.05
N GLU A 8 27.41 36.56 11.91
CA GLU A 8 27.53 35.14 12.32
C GLU A 8 26.26 34.60 13.00
N VAL A 9 25.64 35.40 13.87
CA VAL A 9 24.40 35.00 14.57
C VAL A 9 23.24 34.88 13.59
N THR A 10 23.14 35.78 12.61
CA THR A 10 22.09 35.71 11.57
C THR A 10 22.28 34.50 10.66
N LEU A 11 23.52 34.19 10.27
CA LEU A 11 23.86 33.04 9.43
C LEU A 11 23.60 31.71 10.15
N THR A 12 23.92 31.64 11.45
CA THR A 12 23.70 30.44 12.28
C THR A 12 22.20 30.16 12.48
N LYS A 13 21.38 31.20 12.71
CA LYS A 13 19.92 31.07 12.79
C LYS A 13 19.31 30.66 11.44
N ALA A 14 19.79 31.21 10.33
CA ALA A 14 19.33 30.84 8.99
C ALA A 14 19.64 29.37 8.66
N ARG A 15 20.84 28.88 8.99
CA ARG A 15 21.22 27.47 8.84
C ARG A 15 20.37 26.54 9.71
N SER A 16 20.14 26.90 10.97
CA SER A 16 19.30 26.12 11.88
C SER A 16 17.85 26.02 11.38
N ARG A 17 17.27 27.13 10.90
CA ARG A 17 15.93 27.14 10.27
C ARG A 17 15.86 26.28 9.02
N LEU A 18 16.89 26.33 8.17
CA LEU A 18 16.98 25.51 6.98
C LEU A 18 17.04 24.02 7.32
N THR A 19 17.83 23.62 8.33
CA THR A 19 17.90 22.22 8.79
C THR A 19 16.55 21.73 9.30
N VAL A 20 15.83 22.55 10.06
CA VAL A 20 14.48 22.20 10.57
C VAL A 20 13.49 22.06 9.42
N LEU A 21 13.50 22.97 8.44
CA LEU A 21 12.64 22.87 7.25
C LEU A 21 12.94 21.63 6.42
N CYS A 22 14.21 21.32 6.20
CA CYS A 22 14.63 20.10 5.50
C CYS A 22 14.19 18.84 6.26
N ALA A 23 14.33 18.80 7.59
CA ALA A 23 13.91 17.67 8.41
C ALA A 23 12.38 17.44 8.34
N ILE A 24 11.59 18.51 8.41
CA ILE A 24 10.13 18.45 8.26
C ILE A 24 9.76 17.98 6.85
N PHE A 25 10.43 18.49 5.81
CA PHE A 25 10.18 18.10 4.42
C PHE A 25 10.48 16.61 4.19
N ILE A 26 11.60 16.11 4.72
CA ILE A 26 11.95 14.68 4.69
C ILE A 26 10.89 13.87 5.44
N MET A 27 10.42 14.32 6.61
CA MET A 27 9.40 13.62 7.38
C MET A 27 8.06 13.52 6.62
N VAL A 28 7.64 14.59 5.94
CA VAL A 28 6.43 14.60 5.10
C VAL A 28 6.57 13.66 3.89
N LEU A 29 7.71 13.69 3.20
CA LEU A 29 7.98 12.81 2.06
C LEU A 29 7.92 11.33 2.46
N ASN A 30 8.54 10.96 3.59
CA ASN A 30 8.54 9.58 4.09
C ASN A 30 7.13 9.13 4.53
N GLY A 31 6.35 10.00 5.18
CA GLY A 31 4.99 9.68 5.61
C GLY A 31 4.02 9.40 4.45
N GLN A 32 4.18 10.08 3.32
CA GLN A 32 3.38 9.85 2.12
C GLN A 32 3.74 8.54 1.40
N LEU A 33 5.03 8.16 1.40
CA LEU A 33 5.50 6.91 0.80
C LEU A 33 4.95 5.67 1.52
N LEU A 34 4.87 5.70 2.86
CA LEU A 34 4.29 4.58 3.63
C LEU A 34 2.80 4.35 3.32
N ARG A 35 1.99 5.41 3.18
CA ARG A 35 0.55 5.26 2.86
C ARG A 35 0.28 4.66 1.48
N ALA A 36 1.18 4.88 0.52
CA ALA A 36 1.05 4.31 -0.82
C ALA A 36 1.31 2.79 -0.85
N GLN A 37 2.02 2.23 0.14
CA GLN A 37 2.27 0.79 0.20
C GLN A 37 1.13 0.00 0.87
N ASP A 38 0.52 0.53 1.93
CA ASP A 38 -0.55 -0.18 2.64
C ASP A 38 -1.89 -0.17 1.89
N GLY A 39 -2.13 0.81 1.02
CA GLY A 39 -3.36 0.92 0.24
C GLY A 39 -3.40 0.08 -1.06
N ASN A 40 -2.33 -0.63 -1.41
CA ASN A 40 -2.08 -1.05 -2.80
C ASN A 40 -2.00 -2.56 -3.02
N LYS A 41 -2.51 -3.39 -2.09
CA LYS A 41 -2.63 -4.84 -2.32
C LYS A 41 -3.70 -5.08 -3.38
N PRO A 42 -3.35 -5.65 -4.56
CA PRO A 42 -4.34 -5.92 -5.60
C PRO A 42 -5.41 -6.88 -5.09
N LYS A 43 -6.69 -6.54 -5.31
CA LYS A 43 -7.82 -7.42 -4.98
C LYS A 43 -8.33 -8.09 -6.23
N ILE A 44 -8.48 -9.41 -6.17
CA ILE A 44 -8.96 -10.24 -7.27
C ILE A 44 -10.28 -10.88 -6.85
N GLY A 45 -11.36 -10.57 -7.56
CA GLY A 45 -12.63 -11.29 -7.44
C GLY A 45 -12.55 -12.61 -8.19
N PHE A 46 -12.97 -13.71 -7.56
CA PHE A 46 -13.00 -15.05 -8.15
C PHE A 46 -14.39 -15.66 -7.94
N SER A 47 -15.25 -15.60 -8.95
CA SER A 47 -16.58 -16.23 -8.93
C SER A 47 -16.50 -17.62 -9.58
N ILE A 48 -17.07 -18.63 -8.94
CA ILE A 48 -17.10 -20.00 -9.44
C ILE A 48 -18.52 -20.56 -9.39
N GLU A 49 -18.88 -21.33 -10.42
CA GLU A 49 -20.22 -21.89 -10.60
C GLU A 49 -20.62 -22.83 -9.44
N ALA A 50 -19.81 -23.85 -9.13
CA ALA A 50 -20.10 -24.76 -8.02
C ALA A 50 -18.83 -25.44 -7.48
N MET A 51 -18.58 -25.38 -6.16
CA MET A 51 -17.43 -26.07 -5.54
C MET A 51 -17.61 -27.58 -5.29
N LYS A 52 -18.68 -28.19 -5.82
CA LYS A 52 -19.01 -29.62 -5.60
C LYS A 52 -17.97 -30.60 -6.17
N GLY A 53 -17.07 -30.15 -7.06
CA GLY A 53 -15.97 -30.94 -7.61
C GLY A 53 -14.62 -30.71 -6.92
N GLU A 54 -13.91 -31.79 -6.58
CA GLU A 54 -12.55 -31.76 -6.02
C GLU A 54 -11.56 -30.94 -6.87
N ARG A 55 -11.74 -30.97 -8.20
CA ARG A 55 -10.97 -30.17 -9.16
C ARG A 55 -11.04 -28.68 -8.85
N TRP A 56 -12.23 -28.13 -8.68
CA TRP A 56 -12.45 -26.70 -8.51
C TRP A 56 -11.85 -26.17 -7.20
N GLN A 57 -11.89 -26.99 -6.14
CA GLN A 57 -11.21 -26.69 -4.89
C GLN A 57 -9.69 -26.71 -5.05
N THR A 58 -9.14 -27.66 -5.81
CA THR A 58 -7.71 -27.74 -6.10
C THR A 58 -7.22 -26.55 -6.92
N ASP A 59 -7.98 -26.16 -7.95
CA ASP A 59 -7.67 -25.02 -8.81
C ASP A 59 -7.74 -23.69 -8.02
N LEU A 60 -8.79 -23.49 -7.21
CA LEU A 60 -8.91 -22.31 -6.35
C LEU A 60 -7.77 -22.23 -5.33
N ASN A 61 -7.44 -23.33 -4.66
CA ASN A 61 -6.34 -23.36 -3.69
C ASN A 61 -5.00 -23.00 -4.35
N SER A 62 -4.73 -23.55 -5.53
CA SER A 62 -3.51 -23.24 -6.29
C SER A 62 -3.45 -21.76 -6.68
N PHE A 63 -4.59 -21.19 -7.09
CA PHE A 63 -4.71 -19.77 -7.42
C PHE A 63 -4.48 -18.87 -6.19
N LEU A 64 -5.13 -19.18 -5.07
CA LEU A 64 -5.00 -18.46 -3.80
C LEU A 64 -3.55 -18.40 -3.32
N VAL A 65 -2.86 -19.54 -3.36
CA VAL A 65 -1.45 -19.63 -2.96
C VAL A 65 -0.59 -18.73 -3.84
N ARG A 66 -0.77 -18.80 -5.17
CA ARG A 66 0.04 -18.01 -6.10
C ARG A 66 -0.24 -16.51 -6.00
N ALA A 67 -1.51 -16.12 -5.90
CA ALA A 67 -1.91 -14.72 -5.75
C ALA A 67 -1.32 -14.12 -4.47
N LYS A 68 -1.38 -14.85 -3.35
CA LYS A 68 -0.78 -14.43 -2.08
C LYS A 68 0.74 -14.26 -2.18
N GLN A 69 1.45 -15.19 -2.85
CA GLN A 69 2.89 -15.06 -3.09
C GLN A 69 3.25 -13.80 -3.90
N LEU A 70 2.34 -13.34 -4.75
CA LEU A 70 2.50 -12.13 -5.57
C LEU A 70 1.98 -10.87 -4.86
N GLY A 71 1.53 -10.97 -3.62
CA GLY A 71 1.06 -9.83 -2.82
C GLY A 71 -0.40 -9.42 -3.06
N ALA A 72 -1.17 -10.24 -3.78
CA ALA A 72 -2.59 -10.02 -4.02
C ALA A 72 -3.47 -10.72 -2.98
N GLU A 73 -4.66 -10.17 -2.78
CA GLU A 73 -5.75 -10.74 -1.99
C GLU A 73 -6.84 -11.23 -2.95
N VAL A 74 -7.33 -12.46 -2.75
CA VAL A 74 -8.40 -13.03 -3.56
C VAL A 74 -9.64 -13.15 -2.70
N ILE A 75 -10.77 -12.72 -3.25
CA ILE A 75 -12.09 -12.85 -2.65
C ILE A 75 -12.88 -13.83 -3.53
N SER A 76 -13.14 -15.03 -3.01
CA SER A 76 -13.84 -16.07 -3.75
C SER A 76 -15.31 -16.18 -3.34
N ALA A 77 -16.20 -16.36 -4.31
CA ALA A 77 -17.61 -16.64 -4.11
C ALA A 77 -18.02 -17.92 -4.86
N ASP A 78 -18.80 -18.77 -4.21
CA ASP A 78 -19.44 -19.94 -4.82
C ASP A 78 -20.88 -19.59 -5.17
N ALA A 79 -21.26 -19.79 -6.44
CA ALA A 79 -22.60 -19.59 -6.94
C ALA A 79 -23.53 -20.79 -6.67
N ASP A 80 -23.00 -21.96 -6.27
CA ASP A 80 -23.74 -23.21 -6.01
C ASP A 80 -24.63 -23.68 -7.18
N GLY A 81 -24.25 -23.34 -8.41
CA GLY A 81 -24.99 -23.63 -9.65
C GLY A 81 -26.17 -22.69 -9.91
N ASP A 82 -26.24 -21.57 -9.20
CA ASP A 82 -27.23 -20.50 -9.43
C ASP A 82 -26.63 -19.41 -10.32
N ASP A 83 -27.10 -19.37 -11.57
CA ASP A 83 -26.65 -18.40 -12.57
C ASP A 83 -26.91 -16.95 -12.14
N GLU A 84 -28.04 -16.66 -11.49
CA GLU A 84 -28.36 -15.30 -11.04
C GLU A 84 -27.38 -14.86 -9.95
N ARG A 85 -27.01 -15.77 -9.05
CA ARG A 85 -26.04 -15.52 -7.99
C ARG A 85 -24.62 -15.36 -8.51
N GLN A 86 -24.26 -15.99 -9.63
CA GLN A 86 -22.91 -15.90 -10.21
C GLN A 86 -22.58 -14.50 -10.74
N PHE A 87 -23.59 -13.76 -11.22
CA PHE A 87 -23.43 -12.42 -11.82
C PHE A 87 -23.70 -11.26 -10.85
N GLN A 88 -24.10 -11.55 -9.61
CA GLN A 88 -24.30 -10.56 -8.53
C GLN A 88 -23.00 -10.31 -7.76
#